data_AF-A0A2N5RGE9-F1
#
_entry.id   AF-A0A2N5RGE9-F1
#
_cell.length_a   1.000
_cell.length_b   1.000
_cell.length_c   1.000
_cell.angle_alpha   90.00
_cell.angle_beta   90.00
_cell.angle_gamma   90.00
#
_symmetry.space_group_name_H-M   'P 1'
#
loop_
_entity.id
_entity.type
_entity.pdbx_description
1 polymer ?
#
loop_
_entity_poly.entity_id
_entity_poly.type
_entity_poly.pdbx_seq_one_letter_code
_entity_poly.pdbx_strand_id
1 'polypeptide(L)'
;MKIAIFGGTFWDVFLFGKDPHKTIIRESPGGSGLNVAYGLFLLGHRVDFYSNVGEDFRGKHLVDELKRSGFDVSHMSILHGKTGLFIARNGRPLAVEIGVNGENIVVPSMMNDYDLVFATGEVTEKTLKVVCERSQNVVIDIGPRARIDTSDLKALIIGNEKECSRIRCDVVKMGPEGARWHDIHVPGNGVLFSHPIGLGDLFDMVLIHELLKGRSRREALEKAVECSQILGQEGPLTPFERISRLKSFYTIHKTPESCDKSTDASHNNGY
;
A
#
# COMPACT_ATOMS: atom_id res chain seq x y z
N MET A 1 11.52 -11.78 0.67
CA MET A 1 12.03 -10.71 -0.21
C MET A 1 12.21 -9.45 0.62
N LYS A 2 13.21 -8.65 0.29
CA LYS A 2 13.55 -7.38 0.94
C LYS A 2 12.97 -6.23 0.11
N ILE A 3 12.12 -5.42 0.72
CA ILE A 3 11.37 -4.37 0.03
C ILE A 3 11.68 -3.03 0.71
N ALA A 4 12.02 -2.01 -0.08
CA ALA A 4 12.10 -0.64 0.41
C ALA A 4 10.80 0.09 0.08
N ILE A 5 10.27 0.84 1.05
CA ILE A 5 9.03 1.60 0.84
C ILE A 5 9.25 3.05 1.25
N PHE A 6 8.91 3.97 0.35
CA PHE A 6 8.98 5.41 0.57
C PHE A 6 7.58 6.00 0.55
N GLY A 7 7.14 6.58 1.67
CA GLY A 7 5.76 7.08 1.74
C GLY A 7 5.54 8.06 2.87
N GLY A 8 4.35 8.65 2.87
CA GLY A 8 3.92 9.53 3.95
C GLY A 8 3.46 8.73 5.17
N THR A 9 3.63 9.33 6.34
CA THR A 9 3.10 8.83 7.60
C THR A 9 2.18 9.86 8.22
N PHE A 10 0.96 9.44 8.53
CA PHE A 10 -0.09 10.29 9.11
C PHE A 10 -0.62 9.66 10.39
N TRP A 11 -1.06 10.51 11.31
CA TRP A 11 -2.03 10.13 12.31
C TRP A 11 -3.41 10.34 11.70
N ASP A 12 -4.17 9.27 11.51
CA ASP A 12 -5.49 9.33 10.90
C ASP A 12 -6.56 9.46 11.96
N VAL A 13 -7.55 10.33 11.72
CA VAL A 13 -8.75 10.50 12.54
C VAL A 13 -9.98 10.30 11.66
N PHE A 14 -10.69 9.19 11.90
CA PHE A 14 -11.90 8.83 11.18
C PHE A 14 -13.15 9.09 12.03
N LEU A 15 -14.09 9.81 11.44
CA LEU A 15 -15.40 10.13 12.02
C LEU A 15 -16.48 9.29 11.32
N PHE A 16 -17.13 8.40 12.06
CA PHE A 16 -18.22 7.56 11.56
C PHE A 16 -19.55 7.99 12.14
N GLY A 17 -20.50 8.35 11.28
CA GLY A 17 -21.80 8.89 11.65
C GLY A 17 -22.02 10.33 11.18
N LYS A 18 -23.29 10.77 11.19
CA LYS A 18 -23.72 12.12 10.78
C LYS A 18 -24.10 13.01 11.96
N ASP A 19 -24.66 12.43 13.01
CA ASP A 19 -24.98 13.12 14.26
C ASP A 19 -23.68 13.33 15.07
N PRO A 20 -23.27 14.59 15.34
CA PRO A 20 -22.05 14.88 16.11
C PRO A 20 -22.01 14.18 17.47
N HIS A 21 -23.15 14.04 18.15
CA HIS A 21 -23.23 13.44 19.49
C HIS A 21 -23.27 11.90 19.48
N LYS A 22 -23.41 11.29 18.30
CA LYS A 22 -23.35 9.83 18.10
C LYS A 22 -22.22 9.39 17.18
N THR A 23 -21.34 10.33 16.80
CA THR A 23 -20.22 10.04 15.90
C THR A 23 -19.18 9.23 16.63
N ILE A 24 -18.78 8.09 16.04
CA ILE A 24 -17.68 7.27 16.53
C ILE A 24 -16.39 7.87 15.96
N ILE A 25 -15.44 8.17 16.85
CA ILE A 25 -14.10 8.61 16.49
C ILE A 25 -13.17 7.41 16.57
N ARG A 26 -12.43 7.14 15.49
CA ARG A 26 -11.33 6.17 15.49
C ARG A 26 -10.05 6.88 15.07
N GLU A 27 -8.98 6.56 15.77
CA GLU A 27 -7.65 7.08 15.48
C GLU A 27 -6.72 5.90 15.25
N SER A 28 -5.83 6.03 14.27
CA SER A 28 -4.82 5.00 13.99
C SER A 28 -3.62 5.60 13.24
N PRO A 29 -2.48 4.91 13.21
CA PRO A 29 -1.47 5.16 12.19
C PRO A 29 -2.07 5.08 10.79
N GLY A 30 -1.53 5.85 9.86
CA GLY A 30 -1.97 5.90 8.48
C GLY A 30 -0.97 6.57 7.54
N GLY A 31 -1.42 6.88 6.34
CA GLY A 31 -0.57 7.21 5.20
C GLY A 31 -0.44 6.05 4.23
N SER A 32 -0.52 6.37 2.95
CA SER A 32 -0.68 5.35 1.89
C SER A 32 0.55 4.43 1.85
N GLY A 33 1.75 4.99 1.97
CA GLY A 33 2.97 4.19 2.02
C GLY A 33 3.12 3.39 3.31
N LEU A 34 2.71 3.93 4.47
CA LEU A 34 2.70 3.17 5.73
C LEU A 34 1.73 1.98 5.64
N ASN A 35 0.54 2.20 5.08
CA ASN A 35 -0.47 1.16 4.90
C ASN A 35 0.08 0.00 4.05
N VAL A 36 0.69 0.30 2.90
CA VAL A 36 1.33 -0.71 2.04
C VAL A 36 2.47 -1.42 2.78
N ALA A 37 3.33 -0.67 3.48
CA ALA A 37 4.46 -1.23 4.20
C ALA A 37 4.03 -2.18 5.33
N TYR A 38 3.04 -1.77 6.11
CA TYR A 38 2.50 -2.55 7.18
C TYR A 38 1.81 -3.83 6.67
N GLY A 39 1.05 -3.73 5.57
CA GLY A 39 0.42 -4.88 4.94
C GLY A 39 1.43 -5.92 4.43
N LEU A 40 2.48 -5.47 3.74
CA LEU A 40 3.54 -6.37 3.26
C LEU A 40 4.33 -7.02 4.41
N PHE A 41 4.55 -6.29 5.51
CA PHE A 41 5.09 -6.86 6.74
C PHE A 41 4.19 -7.96 7.32
N LEU A 42 2.88 -7.71 7.41
CA LEU A 42 1.93 -8.73 7.88
C LEU A 42 1.90 -9.97 6.98
N LEU A 43 2.21 -9.82 5.70
CA LEU A 43 2.34 -10.92 4.73
C LEU A 43 3.69 -11.64 4.76
N GLY A 44 4.58 -11.28 5.69
CA GLY A 44 5.85 -11.98 5.94
C GLY A 44 7.03 -11.47 5.10
N HIS A 45 6.89 -10.34 4.42
CA HIS A 45 8.02 -9.71 3.72
C HIS A 45 8.91 -8.94 4.70
N ARG A 46 10.20 -8.82 4.36
CA ARG A 46 11.10 -7.91 5.07
C ARG A 46 10.95 -6.52 4.46
N VAL A 47 10.48 -5.57 5.26
CA VAL A 47 10.15 -4.22 4.80
C VAL A 47 11.01 -3.21 5.52
N ASP A 48 11.76 -2.43 4.76
CA ASP A 48 12.47 -1.25 5.26
C ASP A 48 11.64 -0.02 4.85
N PHE A 49 10.94 0.59 5.82
CA PHE A 49 10.04 1.72 5.58
C PHE A 49 10.72 3.06 5.87
N TYR A 50 10.91 3.83 4.81
CA TYR A 50 11.49 5.17 4.83
C TYR A 50 10.39 6.21 4.81
N SER A 51 10.28 6.99 5.89
CA SER A 51 9.29 8.04 6.06
C SER A 51 9.76 9.07 7.09
N ASN A 52 9.08 10.20 7.16
CA ASN A 52 9.31 11.26 8.12
C ASN A 52 8.15 11.31 9.13
N VAL A 53 8.48 11.49 10.41
CA VAL A 53 7.51 11.68 11.50
C VAL A 53 7.95 12.87 12.36
N GLY A 54 6.99 13.64 12.88
CA GLY A 54 7.29 14.80 13.71
C GLY A 54 7.72 14.37 15.11
N GLU A 55 8.44 15.24 15.81
CA GLU A 55 8.78 15.06 17.24
C GLU A 55 7.61 15.37 18.20
N ASP A 56 6.42 15.62 17.67
CA ASP A 56 5.21 15.89 18.44
C ASP A 56 4.61 14.63 19.09
N PHE A 57 3.58 14.83 19.92
CA PHE A 57 2.96 13.72 20.66
C PHE A 57 2.39 12.64 19.73
N ARG A 58 1.87 13.04 18.55
CA ARG A 58 1.31 12.12 17.56
C ARG A 58 2.40 11.26 16.95
N GLY A 59 3.54 11.87 16.63
CA GLY A 59 4.67 11.14 16.07
C GLY A 59 5.21 10.11 17.04
N LYS A 60 5.37 10.49 18.31
CA LYS A 60 5.77 9.56 19.37
C LYS A 60 4.75 8.42 19.54
N HIS A 61 3.46 8.75 19.59
CA HIS A 61 2.40 7.77 19.76
C HIS A 61 2.31 6.78 18.59
N LEU A 62 2.41 7.29 17.35
CA LEU A 62 2.42 6.51 16.13
C LEU A 62 3.58 5.52 16.11
N VAL A 63 4.80 5.98 16.41
CA VAL A 63 5.99 5.13 16.47
C VAL A 63 5.85 4.05 17.53
N ASP A 64 5.29 4.38 18.71
CA ASP A 64 5.05 3.41 19.78
C ASP A 64 4.02 2.34 19.37
N GLU A 65 2.96 2.72 18.65
CA GLU A 65 1.95 1.77 18.16
C GLU A 65 2.52 0.82 17.11
N LEU A 66 3.30 1.33 16.16
CA LEU A 66 4.00 0.51 15.18
C LEU A 66 4.97 -0.48 15.86
N LYS A 67 5.77 -0.02 16.83
CA LYS A 67 6.67 -0.90 17.59
C LYS A 67 5.92 -2.00 18.35
N ARG A 68 4.78 -1.68 18.99
CA ARG A 68 3.95 -2.67 19.69
C ARG A 68 3.41 -3.74 18.75
N SER A 69 3.21 -3.41 17.48
CA SER A 69 2.80 -4.37 16.46
C SER A 69 3.93 -5.22 15.88
N GLY A 70 5.18 -4.98 16.30
CA GLY A 70 6.38 -5.66 15.80
C GLY A 70 6.90 -5.13 14.46
N PHE A 71 6.37 -3.99 13.98
CA PHE A 71 6.82 -3.35 12.75
C PHE A 71 8.14 -2.61 12.98
N ASP A 72 9.12 -2.81 12.09
CA ASP A 72 10.39 -2.11 12.17
C ASP A 72 10.25 -0.65 11.72
N VAL A 73 10.69 0.26 12.60
CA VAL A 73 10.64 1.71 12.40
C VAL A 73 12.03 2.34 12.38
N SER A 74 13.09 1.53 12.32
CA SER A 74 14.49 1.97 12.36
C SER A 74 14.88 2.90 11.21
N HIS A 75 14.12 2.84 10.10
CA HIS A 75 14.33 3.66 8.90
C HIS A 75 13.43 4.91 8.82
N MET A 76 12.57 5.14 9.83
CA MET A 76 11.79 6.37 9.93
C MET A 76 12.64 7.49 10.57
N SER A 77 12.56 8.69 10.00
CA SER A 77 13.26 9.87 10.52
C SER A 77 12.32 10.69 11.41
N ILE A 78 12.80 11.04 12.60
CA ILE A 78 12.12 12.00 13.49
C ILE A 78 12.65 13.40 13.14
N LEU A 79 11.76 14.29 12.71
CA LEU A 79 12.09 15.65 12.30
C LEU A 79 11.44 16.67 13.23
N HIS A 80 12.06 17.85 13.33
CA HIS A 80 11.46 19.00 14.01
C HIS A 80 10.22 19.47 13.25
N GLY A 81 9.05 19.49 13.91
CA GLY A 81 7.78 19.85 13.30
C GLY A 81 6.64 18.91 13.69
N LYS A 82 5.48 19.11 13.05
CA LYS A 82 4.27 18.31 13.30
C LYS A 82 4.25 17.03 12.46
N THR A 83 3.74 15.94 13.05
CA THR A 83 3.40 14.74 12.30
C THR A 83 2.23 15.02 11.36
N GLY A 84 2.18 14.35 10.21
CA GLY A 84 1.03 14.45 9.30
C GLY A 84 -0.28 14.09 10.02
N LEU A 85 -1.36 14.80 9.71
CA LEU A 85 -2.69 14.55 10.26
C LEU A 85 -3.69 14.44 9.11
N PHE A 86 -4.40 13.33 9.06
CA PHE A 86 -5.47 13.11 8.09
C PHE A 86 -6.80 12.98 8.83
N ILE A 87 -7.80 13.74 8.42
CA ILE A 87 -9.14 13.68 9.02
C ILE A 87 -10.14 13.34 7.94
N ALA A 88 -10.95 12.32 8.15
CA ALA A 88 -12.00 11.92 7.24
C ALA A 88 -13.31 11.63 7.96
N ARG A 89 -14.43 11.80 7.26
CA ARG A 89 -15.77 11.47 7.76
C ARG A 89 -16.52 10.61 6.75
N ASN A 90 -17.02 9.46 7.20
CA ASN A 90 -17.80 8.52 6.37
C ASN A 90 -17.17 8.30 4.98
N GLY A 91 -15.88 7.99 4.94
CA GLY A 91 -15.16 7.71 3.70
C GLY A 91 -14.80 8.94 2.85
N ARG A 92 -14.98 10.17 3.35
CA ARG A 92 -14.60 11.41 2.64
C ARG A 92 -13.54 12.18 3.42
N PRO A 93 -12.40 12.55 2.80
CA PRO A 93 -11.43 13.44 3.42
C PRO A 93 -12.08 14.78 3.80
N LEU A 94 -11.78 15.27 5.00
CA LEU A 94 -12.20 16.58 5.51
C LEU A 94 -11.03 17.56 5.59
N ALA A 95 -9.89 17.10 6.09
CA ALA A 95 -8.69 17.90 6.25
C ALA A 95 -7.44 17.04 6.17
N VAL A 96 -6.36 17.63 5.66
CA VAL A 96 -5.03 17.01 5.62
C VAL A 96 -4.02 18.08 6.02
N GLU A 97 -3.32 17.87 7.14
CA GLU A 97 -2.08 18.59 7.45
C GLU A 97 -0.90 17.69 7.06
N ILE A 98 -0.05 18.18 6.17
CA ILE A 98 1.06 17.40 5.61
C ILE A 98 2.13 17.14 6.68
N GLY A 99 2.36 18.11 7.57
CA GLY A 99 3.42 18.06 8.55
C GLY A 99 4.79 17.88 7.90
N VAL A 100 5.67 17.14 8.58
CA VAL A 100 7.03 16.83 8.13
C VAL A 100 7.10 15.92 6.89
N ASN A 101 5.97 15.37 6.40
CA ASN A 101 5.95 14.64 5.12
C ASN A 101 6.27 15.55 3.92
N GLY A 102 6.22 16.87 4.10
CA GLY A 102 6.67 17.82 3.07
C GLY A 102 8.20 17.86 2.90
N GLU A 103 8.94 17.28 3.82
CA GLU A 103 10.41 17.22 3.78
C GLU A 103 10.90 16.03 2.96
N ASN A 104 12.11 16.14 2.41
CA ASN A 104 12.72 15.04 1.66
C ASN A 104 13.02 13.86 2.59
N ILE A 105 12.80 12.65 2.09
CA ILE A 105 13.24 11.42 2.77
C ILE A 105 14.68 11.11 2.34
N VAL A 106 15.51 10.73 3.31
CA VAL A 106 16.89 10.30 3.07
C VAL A 106 16.88 8.93 2.40
N VAL A 107 17.24 8.90 1.12
CA VAL A 107 17.39 7.64 0.36
C VAL A 107 18.76 7.04 0.68
N PRO A 108 18.85 5.77 1.12
CA PRO A 108 20.14 5.14 1.43
C PRO A 108 21.02 5.05 0.18
N SER A 109 22.34 4.92 0.39
CA SER A 109 23.32 4.82 -0.70
C SER A 109 23.22 3.48 -1.44
N MET A 110 22.95 2.39 -0.71
CA MET A 110 22.81 1.04 -1.26
C MET A 110 21.32 0.70 -1.45
N MET A 111 20.84 0.87 -2.68
CA MET A 111 19.46 0.54 -3.07
C MET A 111 19.37 -0.79 -3.83
N ASN A 112 20.49 -1.34 -4.30
CA ASN A 112 20.54 -2.57 -5.09
C ASN A 112 20.24 -3.84 -4.28
N ASP A 113 20.20 -3.75 -2.95
CA ASP A 113 19.90 -4.87 -2.05
C ASP A 113 18.39 -5.15 -1.92
N TYR A 114 17.55 -4.31 -2.53
CA TYR A 114 16.09 -4.47 -2.50
C TYR A 114 15.59 -5.19 -3.74
N ASP A 115 14.76 -6.20 -3.53
CA ASP A 115 14.09 -6.93 -4.61
C ASP A 115 13.08 -6.02 -5.35
N LEU A 116 12.44 -5.11 -4.59
CA LEU A 116 11.47 -4.14 -5.07
C LEU A 116 11.53 -2.86 -4.23
N VAL A 117 11.34 -1.73 -4.90
CA VAL A 117 11.15 -0.42 -4.25
C VAL A 117 9.75 0.10 -4.59
N PHE A 118 8.97 0.42 -3.56
CA PHE A 118 7.66 1.04 -3.72
C PHE A 118 7.68 2.47 -3.20
N ALA A 119 7.01 3.39 -3.90
CA ALA A 119 6.85 4.75 -3.43
C ALA A 119 5.46 5.30 -3.71
N THR A 120 5.00 6.23 -2.87
CA THR A 120 3.70 6.91 -3.04
C THR A 120 3.85 8.37 -3.43
N GLY A 121 2.78 8.97 -3.95
CA GLY A 121 2.69 10.39 -4.27
C GLY A 121 2.74 11.34 -3.06
N GLU A 122 2.83 10.78 -1.84
CA GLU A 122 2.96 11.53 -0.60
C GLU A 122 4.40 12.01 -0.34
N VAL A 123 5.38 11.45 -1.04
CA VAL A 123 6.79 11.85 -0.94
C VAL A 123 7.12 12.98 -1.92
N THR A 124 8.21 13.69 -1.69
CA THR A 124 8.63 14.79 -2.55
C THR A 124 9.08 14.29 -3.93
N GLU A 125 8.93 15.14 -4.95
CA GLU A 125 9.43 14.86 -6.30
C GLU A 125 10.93 14.57 -6.30
N LYS A 126 11.69 15.29 -5.48
CA LYS A 126 13.14 15.07 -5.33
C LYS A 126 13.43 13.66 -4.79
N THR A 127 12.69 13.20 -3.78
CA THR A 127 12.84 11.82 -3.27
C THR A 127 12.49 10.79 -4.35
N LEU A 128 11.37 10.95 -5.08
CA LEU A 128 11.02 9.99 -6.15
C LEU A 128 12.06 9.91 -7.26
N LYS A 129 12.60 11.06 -7.70
CA LYS A 129 13.67 11.08 -8.73
C LYS A 129 14.90 10.30 -8.26
N VAL A 130 15.36 10.55 -7.03
CA VAL A 130 16.52 9.85 -6.46
C VAL A 130 16.25 8.34 -6.32
N VAL A 131 15.04 7.94 -5.94
CA VAL A 131 14.65 6.51 -5.89
C VAL A 131 14.74 5.88 -7.28
N CYS A 132 14.16 6.52 -8.31
CA CYS A 132 14.16 6.00 -9.67
C CYS A 132 15.56 5.97 -10.31
N GLU A 133 16.42 6.93 -9.98
CA GLU A 133 17.80 6.96 -10.46
C GLU A 133 18.67 5.85 -9.85
N ARG A 134 18.36 5.44 -8.62
CA ARG A 134 19.19 4.50 -7.83
C ARG A 134 18.61 3.08 -7.76
N SER A 135 17.50 2.81 -8.43
CA SER A 135 16.81 1.51 -8.33
C SER A 135 16.27 1.08 -9.68
N GLN A 136 16.26 -0.23 -9.94
CA GLN A 136 15.77 -0.78 -11.20
C GLN A 136 14.34 -1.31 -11.12
N ASN A 137 13.95 -1.89 -9.98
CA ASN A 137 12.63 -2.50 -9.78
C ASN A 137 11.74 -1.56 -8.96
N VAL A 138 11.27 -0.49 -9.60
CA VAL A 138 10.49 0.56 -8.93
C VAL A 138 9.01 0.47 -9.30
N VAL A 139 8.15 0.54 -8.30
CA VAL A 139 6.69 0.68 -8.44
C VAL A 139 6.28 1.99 -7.76
N ILE A 140 5.47 2.80 -8.43
CA ILE A 140 5.00 4.08 -7.88
C ILE A 140 3.48 4.10 -7.93
N ASP A 141 2.83 4.29 -6.77
CA ASP A 141 1.47 4.82 -6.75
C ASP A 141 1.53 6.34 -6.75
N ILE A 142 0.98 6.99 -7.78
CA ILE A 142 0.97 8.45 -7.91
C ILE A 142 -0.04 9.15 -6.98
N GLY A 143 -0.85 8.37 -6.25
CA GLY A 143 -1.82 8.86 -5.28
C GLY A 143 -1.30 8.95 -3.83
N PRO A 144 -2.03 9.70 -2.97
CA PRO A 144 -2.76 10.90 -3.32
C PRO A 144 -1.76 12.03 -3.63
N ARG A 145 -2.14 12.96 -4.53
CA ARG A 145 -1.39 14.21 -4.89
C ARG A 145 -0.42 14.10 -6.06
N ALA A 146 -0.80 13.40 -7.12
CA ALA A 146 -0.23 13.47 -8.47
C ALA A 146 0.23 14.90 -8.86
N ARG A 147 1.52 15.19 -8.63
CA ARG A 147 2.20 16.44 -8.99
C ARG A 147 3.46 16.17 -9.80
N ILE A 148 3.72 14.91 -10.10
CA ILE A 148 5.02 14.45 -10.57
C ILE A 148 4.83 13.97 -12.00
N ASP A 149 5.67 14.50 -12.89
CA ASP A 149 5.80 13.99 -14.23
C ASP A 149 6.53 12.64 -14.16
N THR A 150 5.85 11.57 -14.59
CA THR A 150 6.40 10.22 -14.57
C THR A 150 6.87 9.76 -15.94
N SER A 151 6.81 10.61 -16.98
CA SER A 151 7.11 10.22 -18.37
C SER A 151 8.49 9.58 -18.55
N ASP A 152 9.47 10.05 -17.79
CA ASP A 152 10.87 9.66 -17.91
C ASP A 152 11.30 8.65 -16.82
N LEU A 153 10.40 8.29 -15.91
CA LEU A 153 10.69 7.37 -14.81
C LEU A 153 10.60 5.92 -15.31
N LYS A 154 11.67 5.15 -15.08
CA LYS A 154 11.70 3.70 -15.30
C LYS A 154 11.03 2.98 -14.12
N ALA A 155 9.71 3.12 -14.01
CA ALA A 155 8.94 2.54 -12.93
C ALA A 155 7.60 2.00 -13.46
N LEU A 156 7.04 1.01 -12.76
CA LEU A 156 5.64 0.62 -12.95
C LEU A 156 4.76 1.66 -12.26
N ILE A 157 3.91 2.33 -13.02
CA ILE A 157 3.06 3.41 -12.52
C ILE A 157 1.64 2.90 -12.26
N ILE A 158 1.19 3.04 -11.02
CA ILE A 158 -0.16 2.75 -10.55
C ILE A 158 -0.87 4.08 -10.26
N GLY A 159 -2.14 4.17 -10.63
CA GLY A 159 -2.99 5.30 -10.24
C GLY A 159 -4.47 4.97 -10.38
N ASN A 160 -5.35 5.87 -9.95
CA ASN A 160 -6.78 5.79 -10.26
C ASN A 160 -7.12 6.47 -11.60
N GLU A 161 -8.33 6.27 -12.11
CA GLU A 161 -8.78 6.85 -13.39
C GLU A 161 -8.58 8.38 -13.48
N LYS A 162 -8.84 9.10 -12.39
CA LYS A 162 -8.68 10.56 -12.35
C LYS A 162 -7.22 10.96 -12.47
N GLU A 163 -6.32 10.26 -11.79
CA GLU A 163 -4.88 10.51 -11.88
C GLU A 163 -4.35 10.13 -13.26
N CYS A 164 -4.78 8.97 -13.78
CA CYS A 164 -4.34 8.44 -15.06
C CYS A 164 -4.92 9.19 -16.27
N SER A 165 -5.91 10.06 -16.07
CA SER A 165 -6.37 11.02 -17.09
C SER A 165 -5.35 12.14 -17.36
N ARG A 166 -4.39 12.34 -16.45
CA ARG A 166 -3.37 13.41 -16.50
C ARG A 166 -1.97 12.88 -16.68
N ILE A 167 -1.72 11.67 -16.19
CA ILE A 167 -0.41 11.02 -16.16
C ILE A 167 -0.55 9.65 -16.77
N ARG A 168 0.45 9.19 -17.53
CA ARG A 168 0.46 7.82 -18.04
C ARG A 168 0.64 6.84 -16.88
N CYS A 169 -0.34 5.94 -16.70
CA CYS A 169 -0.26 4.81 -15.78
C CYS A 169 -0.22 3.49 -16.55
N ASP A 170 0.49 2.51 -15.98
CA ASP A 170 0.49 1.14 -16.47
C ASP A 170 -0.66 0.34 -15.86
N VAL A 171 -0.93 0.57 -14.57
CA VAL A 171 -2.04 -0.02 -13.80
C VAL A 171 -3.03 1.07 -13.41
N VAL A 172 -4.30 0.87 -13.71
CA VAL A 172 -5.40 1.80 -13.41
C VAL A 172 -6.40 1.12 -12.49
N LYS A 173 -6.58 1.72 -11.30
CA LYS A 173 -7.61 1.37 -10.31
C LYS A 173 -8.92 2.07 -10.72
N MET A 174 -9.97 1.29 -10.97
CA MET A 174 -11.27 1.77 -11.50
C MET A 174 -12.41 1.59 -10.50
N GLY A 175 -12.08 1.51 -9.20
CA GLY A 175 -13.06 1.39 -8.12
C GLY A 175 -14.00 0.19 -8.31
N PRO A 176 -15.34 0.39 -8.33
CA PRO A 176 -16.30 -0.70 -8.53
C PRO A 176 -16.18 -1.43 -9.87
N GLU A 177 -15.53 -0.83 -10.87
CA GLU A 177 -15.32 -1.41 -12.20
C GLU A 177 -14.10 -2.34 -12.23
N GLY A 178 -13.32 -2.40 -11.14
CA GLY A 178 -12.17 -3.29 -11.00
C GLY A 178 -10.86 -2.59 -11.31
N ALA A 179 -10.01 -3.22 -12.12
CA ALA A 179 -8.72 -2.66 -12.49
C ALA A 179 -8.23 -3.13 -13.86
N ARG A 180 -7.31 -2.36 -14.43
CA ARG A 180 -6.68 -2.65 -15.72
C ARG A 180 -5.17 -2.51 -15.62
N TRP A 181 -4.43 -3.43 -16.23
CA TRP A 181 -2.99 -3.32 -16.46
C TRP A 181 -2.73 -3.45 -17.96
N HIS A 182 -2.47 -2.32 -18.64
CA HIS A 182 -2.42 -2.24 -20.10
C HIS A 182 -3.64 -2.89 -20.78
N ASP A 183 -3.44 -4.01 -21.47
CA ASP A 183 -4.43 -4.82 -22.19
C ASP A 183 -5.19 -5.81 -21.27
N ILE A 184 -4.69 -6.05 -20.06
CA ILE A 184 -5.31 -6.95 -19.09
C ILE A 184 -6.38 -6.20 -18.31
N HIS A 185 -7.63 -6.60 -18.46
CA HIS A 185 -8.75 -6.10 -17.68
C HIS A 185 -9.26 -7.16 -16.69
N VAL A 186 -9.50 -6.75 -15.45
CA VAL A 186 -10.14 -7.53 -14.40
C VAL A 186 -11.36 -6.76 -13.91
N PRO A 187 -12.58 -7.27 -14.14
CA PRO A 187 -13.80 -6.58 -13.78
C PRO A 187 -14.01 -6.58 -12.26
N GLY A 188 -14.58 -5.49 -11.77
CA GLY A 188 -15.08 -5.39 -10.41
C GLY A 188 -16.51 -5.92 -10.26
N ASN A 189 -17.04 -5.88 -9.05
CA ASN A 189 -18.39 -6.34 -8.71
C ASN A 189 -19.46 -5.23 -8.76
N GLY A 190 -19.10 -4.01 -9.16
CA GLY A 190 -20.02 -2.86 -9.23
C GLY A 190 -20.47 -2.30 -7.88
N VAL A 191 -19.92 -2.77 -6.76
CA VAL A 191 -20.34 -2.34 -5.42
C VAL A 191 -19.61 -1.08 -5.00
N LEU A 192 -20.37 -0.05 -4.59
CA LEU A 192 -19.84 1.14 -3.92
C LEU A 192 -19.75 0.92 -2.41
N PHE A 193 -18.55 1.03 -1.85
CA PHE A 193 -18.34 0.87 -0.42
C PHE A 193 -18.55 2.17 0.34
N SER A 194 -19.14 2.07 1.53
CA SER A 194 -19.41 3.22 2.40
C SER A 194 -18.14 3.83 3.01
N HIS A 195 -17.05 3.05 3.08
CA HIS A 195 -15.76 3.44 3.68
C HIS A 195 -14.59 3.02 2.77
N PRO A 196 -14.43 3.66 1.59
CA PRO A 196 -13.49 3.21 0.56
C PRO A 196 -12.04 3.67 0.78
N ILE A 197 -11.79 4.56 1.74
CA ILE A 197 -10.43 5.05 2.05
C ILE A 197 -9.55 3.86 2.46
N GLY A 198 -8.35 3.79 1.90
CA GLY A 198 -7.39 2.71 2.12
C GLY A 198 -7.55 1.48 1.20
N LEU A 199 -8.62 1.39 0.39
CA LEU A 199 -8.76 0.28 -0.56
C LEU A 199 -7.76 0.33 -1.72
N GLY A 200 -7.28 1.53 -2.08
CA GLY A 200 -6.17 1.67 -3.02
C GLY A 200 -4.88 1.07 -2.47
N ASP A 201 -4.52 1.42 -1.23
CA ASP A 201 -3.33 0.89 -0.56
C ASP A 201 -3.41 -0.64 -0.39
N LEU A 202 -4.61 -1.15 -0.08
CA LEU A 202 -4.88 -2.59 -0.02
C LEU A 202 -4.70 -3.27 -1.38
N PHE A 203 -5.16 -2.64 -2.45
CA PHE A 203 -4.94 -3.13 -3.80
C PHE A 203 -3.44 -3.18 -4.11
N ASP A 204 -2.70 -2.11 -3.83
CA ASP A 204 -1.28 -2.02 -4.18
C ASP A 204 -0.44 -3.06 -3.42
N MET A 205 -0.68 -3.22 -2.12
CA MET A 205 0.05 -4.22 -1.32
C MET A 205 -0.22 -5.65 -1.79
N VAL A 206 -1.45 -5.98 -2.20
CA VAL A 206 -1.82 -7.32 -2.69
C VAL A 206 -1.23 -7.57 -4.07
N LEU A 207 -1.30 -6.57 -4.94
CA LEU A 207 -0.68 -6.62 -6.27
C LEU A 207 0.82 -6.90 -6.13
N ILE A 208 1.52 -6.13 -5.29
CA ILE A 208 2.95 -6.30 -5.04
C ILE A 208 3.24 -7.67 -4.42
N HIS A 209 2.47 -8.11 -3.43
CA HIS A 209 2.65 -9.41 -2.79
C HIS A 209 2.57 -10.58 -3.80
N GLU A 210 1.58 -10.58 -4.69
CA GLU A 210 1.42 -11.65 -5.68
C GLU A 210 2.49 -11.59 -6.79
N LEU A 211 2.90 -10.39 -7.21
CA LEU A 211 4.03 -10.25 -8.14
C LEU A 211 5.33 -10.81 -7.54
N LEU A 212 5.59 -10.52 -6.26
CA LEU A 212 6.75 -11.05 -5.53
C LEU A 212 6.71 -12.57 -5.36
N LYS A 213 5.52 -13.19 -5.39
CA LYS A 213 5.36 -14.66 -5.42
C LYS A 213 5.55 -15.26 -6.80
N GLY A 214 5.89 -14.45 -7.82
CA GLY A 214 6.08 -14.90 -9.19
C GLY A 214 4.78 -15.14 -9.95
N ARG A 215 3.63 -14.64 -9.45
CA ARG A 215 2.35 -14.73 -10.18
C ARG A 215 2.38 -13.86 -11.43
N SER A 216 1.59 -14.26 -12.42
CA SER A 216 1.41 -13.47 -13.63
C SER A 216 0.72 -12.13 -13.34
N ARG A 217 0.88 -11.16 -14.24
CA ARG A 217 0.19 -9.85 -14.16
C ARG A 217 -1.33 -10.00 -13.97
N ARG A 218 -1.93 -10.97 -14.66
CA ARG A 218 -3.37 -11.25 -14.56
C ARG A 218 -3.75 -11.78 -13.18
N GLU A 219 -3.08 -12.82 -12.69
CA GLU A 219 -3.37 -13.41 -11.38
C GLU A 219 -3.18 -12.38 -10.25
N ALA A 220 -2.12 -11.58 -10.31
CA ALA A 220 -1.86 -10.54 -9.31
C ALA A 220 -2.96 -9.46 -9.33
N LEU A 221 -3.40 -9.05 -10.52
CA LEU A 221 -4.49 -8.08 -10.68
C LEU A 221 -5.83 -8.63 -10.19
N GLU A 222 -6.14 -9.88 -10.51
CA GLU A 222 -7.33 -10.60 -10.04
C GLU A 222 -7.37 -10.67 -8.51
N LYS A 223 -6.24 -11.02 -7.88
CA LYS A 223 -6.16 -11.10 -6.42
C LYS A 223 -6.30 -9.74 -5.74
N ALA A 224 -5.71 -8.69 -6.31
CA ALA A 224 -5.79 -7.33 -5.80
C ALA A 224 -7.24 -6.80 -5.84
N VAL A 225 -7.96 -7.04 -6.95
CA VAL A 225 -9.39 -6.70 -7.06
C VAL A 225 -10.23 -7.53 -6.09
N GLU A 226 -10.04 -8.86 -6.06
CA GLU A 226 -10.76 -9.77 -5.15
C GLU A 226 -10.64 -9.33 -3.68
N CYS A 227 -9.41 -9.13 -3.21
CA CYS A 227 -9.14 -8.75 -1.83
C CYS A 227 -9.78 -7.41 -1.47
N SER A 228 -9.65 -6.41 -2.34
CA SER A 228 -10.21 -5.08 -2.13
C SER A 228 -11.75 -5.11 -2.05
N GLN A 229 -12.40 -5.98 -2.83
CA GLN A 229 -13.85 -6.13 -2.80
C GLN A 229 -14.36 -6.84 -1.56
N ILE A 230 -13.64 -7.87 -1.09
CA ILE A 230 -14.04 -8.63 0.09
C ILE A 230 -13.83 -7.77 1.32
N LEU A 231 -12.62 -7.25 1.53
CA LEU A 231 -12.33 -6.45 2.70
C LEU A 231 -13.03 -5.09 2.65
N GLY A 232 -13.37 -4.55 1.48
CA GLY A 232 -14.12 -3.30 1.34
C GLY A 232 -15.56 -3.33 1.88
N GLN A 233 -16.16 -4.52 2.02
CA GLN A 233 -17.48 -4.70 2.61
C GLN A 233 -17.49 -4.50 4.13
N GLU A 234 -16.33 -4.60 4.76
CA GLU A 234 -16.20 -4.51 6.21
C GLU A 234 -16.17 -3.04 6.66
N GLY A 235 -16.78 -2.74 7.80
CA GLY A 235 -16.85 -1.35 8.25
C GLY A 235 -17.89 -1.11 9.33
N PRO A 236 -17.76 0.00 10.07
CA PRO A 236 -16.78 1.09 9.91
C PRO A 236 -15.38 0.75 10.47
N LEU A 237 -14.34 0.86 9.63
CA LEU A 237 -12.93 0.57 9.97
C LEU A 237 -12.00 1.65 9.40
N THR A 238 -10.88 1.91 10.07
CA THR A 238 -9.76 2.66 9.47
C THR A 238 -9.00 1.78 8.46
N PRO A 239 -8.21 2.37 7.54
CA PRO A 239 -7.33 1.60 6.65
C PRO A 239 -6.42 0.63 7.42
N PHE A 240 -5.79 1.11 8.49
CA PHE A 240 -4.87 0.32 9.31
C PHE A 240 -5.57 -0.90 9.94
N GLU A 241 -6.77 -0.71 10.52
CA GLU A 241 -7.59 -1.80 11.08
C GLU A 241 -8.01 -2.82 10.01
N ARG A 242 -8.34 -2.34 8.80
CA ARG A 242 -8.70 -3.22 7.67
C ARG A 242 -7.52 -4.08 7.24
N ILE A 243 -6.33 -3.48 7.14
CA ILE A 243 -5.09 -4.16 6.74
C ILE A 243 -4.71 -5.25 7.75
N SER A 244 -4.99 -5.06 9.05
CA SER A 244 -4.77 -6.10 10.06
C SER A 244 -5.56 -7.39 9.80
N ARG A 245 -6.59 -7.38 8.95
CA ARG A 245 -7.40 -8.56 8.59
C ARG A 245 -6.87 -9.36 7.40
N LEU A 246 -5.79 -8.88 6.78
CA LEU A 246 -5.21 -9.47 5.57
C LEU A 246 -4.75 -10.92 5.76
N LYS A 247 -4.20 -11.26 6.94
CA LYS A 247 -3.82 -12.65 7.26
C LYS A 247 -5.02 -13.62 7.20
N SER A 248 -6.17 -13.19 7.69
CA SER A 248 -7.40 -13.99 7.66
C SER A 248 -7.88 -14.20 6.22
N PHE A 249 -7.82 -13.15 5.39
CA PHE A 249 -8.13 -13.25 3.96
C PHE A 249 -7.29 -14.35 3.27
N TYR A 250 -5.97 -14.33 3.44
CA TYR A 250 -5.10 -15.34 2.83
C TYR A 250 -5.25 -16.75 3.44
N THR A 251 -5.75 -16.86 4.66
CA THR A 251 -6.02 -18.16 5.29
C THR A 251 -7.28 -18.81 4.72
N ILE A 252 -8.34 -18.01 4.49
CA ILE A 252 -9.64 -18.48 3.99
C ILE A 252 -9.60 -18.69 2.47
N HIS A 253 -8.93 -17.80 1.74
CA HIS A 253 -8.90 -17.78 0.28
C HIS A 253 -7.61 -18.37 -0.31
N LYS A 254 -7.02 -19.38 0.35
CA LYS A 254 -5.94 -20.18 -0.25
C LYS A 254 -6.47 -20.84 -1.52
N THR A 255 -5.95 -20.43 -2.67
CA THR A 255 -6.01 -21.27 -3.87
C THR A 255 -5.26 -22.56 -3.57
N PRO A 256 -5.78 -23.75 -3.92
CA PRO A 256 -4.97 -24.97 -3.86
C PRO A 256 -3.74 -24.72 -4.72
N GLU A 257 -2.56 -24.72 -4.12
CA GLU A 257 -1.33 -24.80 -4.89
C GLU A 257 -1.43 -26.08 -5.70
N SER A 258 -1.27 -25.97 -7.02
CA SER A 258 -1.13 -27.13 -7.89
C SER A 258 0.03 -27.95 -7.32
N CYS A 259 -0.27 -29.09 -6.71
CA CYS A 259 0.71 -30.11 -6.44
C CYS A 259 1.40 -30.42 -7.77
N ASP A 260 2.63 -29.93 -7.90
CA ASP A 260 3.52 -30.41 -8.94
C ASP A 260 3.54 -31.93 -8.85
N LYS A 261 3.21 -32.56 -9.98
CA LYS A 261 3.43 -33.98 -10.19
C LYS A 261 4.94 -34.22 -10.14
N SER A 262 5.47 -34.46 -8.94
CA SER A 262 6.77 -35.11 -8.82
C SER A 262 6.60 -36.55 -9.29
N THR A 263 7.13 -36.79 -10.48
CA THR A 263 7.44 -38.07 -11.07
C THR A 263 8.11 -39.01 -10.06
N ASP A 264 7.40 -40.05 -9.60
CA ASP A 264 8.05 -41.26 -9.12
C ASP A 264 8.24 -42.22 -10.30
N ALA A 265 9.36 -42.03 -10.99
CA ALA A 265 9.98 -43.09 -11.76
C ALA A 265 10.71 -44.00 -10.77
N SER A 266 10.05 -45.07 -10.33
CA SER A 266 10.75 -46.25 -9.79
C SER A 266 9.89 -47.51 -9.88
N HIS A 267 9.96 -48.21 -11.02
CA HIS A 267 9.90 -49.67 -10.99
C HIS A 267 10.90 -50.25 -11.97
N ASN A 268 12.04 -50.62 -11.39
CA ASN A 268 13.06 -51.47 -11.96
C ASN A 268 12.71 -52.93 -11.60
N ASN A 269 12.73 -53.80 -12.62
CA ASN A 269 12.97 -55.24 -12.62
C ASN A 269 12.15 -56.20 -11.74
N GLY A 270 11.48 -57.14 -12.44
CA GLY A 270 11.06 -58.42 -11.89
C GLY A 270 10.53 -59.37 -12.97
N TYR A 271 11.44 -60.23 -13.47
CA TYR A 271 11.29 -61.38 -14.39
C TYR A 271 11.25 -61.13 -15.90
#